data_AF-A0A7Y9EZA4-F1
#
_entry.id   AF-A0A7Y9EZA4-F1
#
_cell.length_a   1.000
_cell.length_b   1.000
_cell.length_c   1.000
_cell.angle_alpha   90.00
_cell.angle_beta   90.00
_cell.angle_gamma   90.00
#
_symmetry.space_group_name_H-M   'P 1'
#
loop_
_entity.id
_entity.type
_entity.pdbx_description
1 polymer ?
#
loop_
_entity_poly.entity_id
_entity_poly.type
_entity_poly.pdbx_seq_one_letter_code
_entity_poly.pdbx_strand_id
1 'polypeptide(L)'
;MPATEPATAGRTVRLGGTDYPVRLPSPRDPRLHLAVTISTLQVLGQTVLGWQVSIAQILLCLGTCAAIEIVVVARESGVLAWPASALLTGNGVALVLRWNGTEHGDWWSLQGWYVFAATAALALLSKYVLRHRGRPLVNPSNLGLVVCFLVVGEDLVNPLDFWWGDLGPALLVVYAVLLAGALAVTRRLGLLAMSLAFWGVLGVGVGALALTGHCFSARWSTAPVCGADLWLVVLASPEVLVFMFFMITDPMTSPRDPRSRVAFGAAVAAACTLLIATAETEFGAKVGLLGGLVAVCALRPVLGWARERSAVPASPASPISRATVLALAAAFVPLVLVVGATTPAPTPTASASASDASTPSGARPAVTLPAPPEVGVSAEVESIRGGTAGLDAGEIATDLLAALAIEHRALEERDPAMAATALGATRLAATTDAIRAGVAPATYDVDAVELVLVRDPSDEQAVPRFGLHATGSVDGRPLDRVFVLEPADGVWLLVDEIDPAAA
;
A
#
# COMPACT_ATOMS: atom_id res chain seq x y z
N MET A 1 -0.19 -65.22 8.61
CA MET A 1 0.05 -63.99 9.39
C MET A 1 1.12 -63.20 8.66
N PRO A 2 0.80 -62.10 7.96
CA PRO A 2 1.85 -61.23 7.44
C PRO A 2 2.41 -60.43 8.61
N ALA A 3 3.74 -60.40 8.69
CA ALA A 3 4.51 -59.69 9.69
C ALA A 3 4.17 -58.18 9.64
N THR A 4 3.77 -57.65 10.79
CA THR A 4 3.67 -56.22 11.06
C THR A 4 5.06 -55.63 10.91
N GLU A 5 5.27 -54.81 9.87
CA GLU A 5 6.44 -53.92 9.83
C GLU A 5 6.48 -53.07 11.10
N PRO A 6 7.64 -52.86 11.72
CA PRO A 6 7.74 -51.99 12.87
C PRO A 6 7.36 -50.57 12.44
N ALA A 7 6.29 -50.05 13.04
CA ALA A 7 5.92 -48.65 12.92
C ALA A 7 7.16 -47.82 13.26
N THR A 8 7.66 -47.07 12.27
CA THR A 8 8.80 -46.18 12.45
C THR A 8 8.54 -45.31 13.66
N ALA A 9 9.42 -45.41 14.67
CA ALA A 9 9.30 -44.69 15.92
C ALA A 9 9.24 -43.18 15.63
N GLY A 10 8.03 -42.63 15.59
CA GLY A 10 7.83 -41.20 15.45
C GLY A 10 8.44 -40.51 16.66
N ARG A 11 9.13 -39.38 16.44
CA ARG A 11 9.61 -38.54 17.55
C ARG A 11 8.40 -38.14 18.40
N THR A 12 8.45 -38.33 19.71
CA THR A 12 7.41 -37.91 20.65
C THR A 12 7.95 -36.82 21.57
N VAL A 13 7.09 -35.90 22.00
CA VAL A 13 7.41 -34.85 22.97
C VAL A 13 6.40 -34.94 24.11
N ARG A 14 6.90 -34.99 25.35
CA ARG A 14 6.06 -35.05 26.55
C ARG A 14 5.76 -33.65 27.07
N LEU A 15 4.49 -33.25 27.08
CA LEU A 15 4.03 -31.95 27.57
C LEU A 15 2.94 -32.17 28.63
N GLY A 16 3.15 -31.63 29.84
CA GLY A 16 2.17 -31.74 30.93
C GLY A 16 1.81 -33.19 31.33
N GLY A 17 2.71 -34.15 31.10
CA GLY A 17 2.49 -35.57 31.38
C GLY A 17 1.98 -36.40 30.20
N THR A 18 1.52 -35.77 29.12
CA THR A 18 0.98 -36.41 27.91
C THR A 18 2.03 -36.50 26.80
N ASP A 19 2.11 -37.65 26.12
CA ASP A 19 3.02 -37.86 24.99
C ASP A 19 2.34 -37.45 23.66
N TYR A 20 2.93 -36.48 22.97
CA TYR A 20 2.48 -36.03 21.65
C TYR A 20 3.42 -36.54 20.55
N PRO A 21 2.93 -37.28 19.55
CA PRO A 21 3.73 -37.58 18.36
C PRO A 21 4.00 -36.30 17.56
N VAL A 22 5.23 -36.17 17.05
CA VAL A 22 5.70 -35.02 16.28
C VAL A 22 5.67 -35.34 14.79
N ARG A 23 5.00 -34.48 14.01
CA ARG A 23 4.95 -34.61 12.55
C ARG A 23 5.71 -33.47 11.88
N LEU A 24 6.85 -33.81 11.29
CA LEU A 24 7.72 -32.88 10.55
C LEU A 24 7.21 -32.65 9.12
N PRO A 25 7.56 -31.50 8.49
CA PRO A 25 7.15 -31.21 7.12
C PRO A 25 7.89 -32.11 6.12
N SER A 26 7.21 -32.45 5.02
CA SER A 26 7.84 -33.16 3.89
C SER A 26 8.43 -32.15 2.92
N PRO A 27 9.67 -32.34 2.41
CA PRO A 27 10.26 -31.48 1.38
C PRO A 27 9.42 -31.38 0.09
N ARG A 28 8.53 -32.35 -0.16
CA ARG A 28 7.65 -32.37 -1.34
C ARG A 28 6.38 -31.55 -1.18
N ASP A 29 6.13 -31.01 0.03
CA ASP A 29 4.96 -30.19 0.32
C ASP A 29 5.03 -28.88 -0.48
N PRO A 30 4.08 -28.62 -1.41
CA PRO A 30 4.07 -27.38 -2.19
C PRO A 30 4.04 -26.11 -1.32
N ARG A 31 3.60 -26.21 -0.07
CA ARG A 31 3.59 -25.10 0.89
C ARG A 31 5.00 -24.64 1.25
N LEU A 32 5.99 -25.53 1.24
CA LEU A 32 7.39 -25.14 1.49
C LEU A 32 7.97 -24.32 0.34
N HIS A 33 7.66 -24.66 -0.92
CA HIS A 33 8.10 -23.85 -2.06
C HIS A 33 7.49 -22.45 -2.01
N LEU A 34 6.21 -22.35 -1.64
CA LEU A 34 5.54 -21.07 -1.44
C LEU A 34 6.20 -20.27 -0.30
N ALA A 35 6.48 -20.93 0.82
CA ALA A 35 7.15 -20.30 1.96
C ALA A 35 8.55 -19.79 1.57
N VAL A 36 9.31 -20.54 0.77
CA VAL A 36 10.61 -20.10 0.25
C VAL A 36 10.44 -18.84 -0.61
N THR A 37 9.52 -18.82 -1.57
CA THR A 37 9.30 -17.64 -2.41
C THR A 37 8.93 -16.40 -1.57
N ILE A 38 7.98 -16.53 -0.64
CA ILE A 38 7.57 -15.39 0.21
C ILE A 38 8.70 -14.96 1.14
N SER A 39 9.46 -15.91 1.70
CA SER A 39 10.61 -15.57 2.56
C SER A 39 11.71 -14.86 1.78
N THR A 40 11.97 -15.26 0.53
CA THR A 40 12.92 -14.54 -0.34
C THR A 40 12.43 -13.13 -0.64
N LEU A 41 11.13 -12.94 -0.90
CA LEU A 41 10.55 -11.61 -1.09
C LEU A 41 10.68 -10.76 0.18
N GLN A 42 10.44 -11.32 1.36
CA GLN A 42 10.65 -10.62 2.63
C GLN A 42 12.12 -10.22 2.80
N VAL A 43 13.07 -11.10 2.51
CA VAL A 43 14.50 -10.76 2.57
C VAL A 43 14.84 -9.63 1.60
N LEU A 44 14.41 -9.71 0.34
CA LEU A 44 14.63 -8.63 -0.65
C LEU A 44 13.96 -7.32 -0.23
N GLY A 45 12.77 -7.41 0.37
CA GLY A 45 12.07 -6.30 0.99
C GLY A 45 12.90 -5.59 2.05
N GLN A 46 13.53 -6.38 2.93
CA GLN A 46 14.37 -5.90 4.03
C GLN A 46 15.76 -5.44 3.62
N THR A 47 16.32 -5.93 2.51
CA THR A 47 17.72 -5.64 2.15
C THR A 47 17.88 -4.70 0.97
N VAL A 48 16.88 -4.61 0.08
CA VAL A 48 17.02 -3.87 -1.17
C VAL A 48 15.86 -2.91 -1.44
N LEU A 49 14.63 -3.25 -1.02
CA LEU A 49 13.45 -2.43 -1.31
C LEU A 49 13.08 -1.44 -0.19
N GLY A 50 13.82 -1.41 0.91
CA GLY A 50 13.58 -0.43 1.96
C GLY A 50 12.25 -0.62 2.70
N TRP A 51 11.70 -1.84 2.80
CA TRP A 51 10.37 -2.04 3.39
C TRP A 51 10.31 -1.59 4.86
N GLN A 52 9.25 -0.85 5.15
CA GLN A 52 8.88 -0.29 6.46
C GLN A 52 8.16 -1.32 7.34
N VAL A 53 8.80 -2.46 7.56
CA VAL A 53 8.31 -3.51 8.47
C VAL A 53 9.47 -4.12 9.21
N SER A 54 9.34 -4.33 10.51
CA SER A 54 10.42 -4.87 11.34
C SER A 54 10.46 -6.41 11.29
N ILE A 55 11.63 -7.00 11.53
CA ILE A 55 11.77 -8.45 11.71
C ILE A 55 10.92 -8.90 12.91
N ALA A 56 10.84 -8.11 13.97
CA ALA A 56 10.00 -8.42 15.12
C ALA A 56 8.51 -8.50 14.75
N GLN A 57 7.98 -7.56 13.95
CA GLN A 57 6.59 -7.59 13.45
C GLN A 57 6.32 -8.82 12.58
N ILE A 58 7.27 -9.19 11.69
CA ILE A 58 7.17 -10.42 10.89
C ILE A 58 7.11 -11.65 11.81
N LEU A 59 8.02 -11.76 12.78
CA LEU A 59 8.08 -12.88 13.72
C LEU A 59 6.83 -12.94 14.61
N LEU A 60 6.25 -11.81 15.00
CA LEU A 60 4.99 -11.76 15.76
C LEU A 60 3.83 -12.36 14.98
N CYS A 61 3.68 -12.02 13.69
CA CYS A 61 2.67 -12.64 12.82
C CYS A 61 2.86 -14.15 12.69
N LEU A 62 4.09 -14.59 12.45
CA LEU A 62 4.42 -16.02 12.30
C LEU A 62 4.22 -16.78 13.60
N GLY A 63 4.72 -16.25 14.71
CA GLY A 63 4.65 -16.83 16.04
C GLY A 63 3.21 -16.93 16.53
N THR A 64 2.41 -15.87 16.35
CA THR A 64 1.00 -15.87 16.74
C THR A 64 0.22 -16.95 16.00
N CYS A 65 0.37 -17.00 14.67
CA CYS A 65 -0.27 -18.03 13.86
C CYS A 65 0.21 -19.44 14.22
N ALA A 66 1.53 -19.66 14.36
CA ALA A 66 2.08 -20.95 14.74
C ALA A 66 1.58 -21.42 16.10
N ALA A 67 1.55 -20.54 17.10
CA ALA A 67 1.07 -20.85 18.45
C ALA A 67 -0.40 -21.29 18.44
N ILE A 68 -1.26 -20.54 17.75
CA ILE A 68 -2.68 -20.89 17.63
C ILE A 68 -2.87 -22.23 16.91
N GLU A 69 -2.22 -22.47 15.77
CA GLU A 69 -2.38 -23.75 15.03
C GLU A 69 -1.83 -24.93 15.82
N ILE A 70 -0.70 -24.77 16.51
CA ILE A 70 -0.16 -25.80 17.40
C ILE A 70 -1.15 -26.15 18.51
N VAL A 71 -1.72 -25.15 19.19
CA VAL A 71 -2.69 -25.36 20.28
C VAL A 71 -3.96 -26.03 19.77
N VAL A 72 -4.51 -25.55 18.64
CA VAL A 72 -5.73 -26.12 18.05
C VAL A 72 -5.50 -27.57 17.62
N VAL A 73 -4.42 -27.85 16.89
CA VAL A 73 -4.12 -29.22 16.39
C VAL A 73 -3.79 -30.17 17.53
N ALA A 74 -3.04 -29.73 18.55
CA ALA A 74 -2.74 -30.56 19.71
C ALA A 74 -4.02 -30.94 20.47
N ARG A 75 -5.00 -30.03 20.58
CA ARG A 75 -6.29 -30.28 21.24
C ARG A 75 -7.22 -31.16 20.41
N GLU A 76 -7.30 -30.94 19.11
CA GLU A 76 -8.24 -31.66 18.23
C GLU A 76 -7.74 -33.05 17.81
N SER A 77 -6.44 -33.17 17.53
CA SER A 77 -5.84 -34.37 16.93
C SER A 77 -4.91 -35.13 17.87
N GLY A 78 -4.52 -34.56 19.02
CA GLY A 78 -3.56 -35.17 19.94
C GLY A 78 -2.15 -35.30 19.36
N VAL A 79 -1.79 -34.49 18.36
CA VAL A 79 -0.50 -34.54 17.65
C VAL A 79 0.14 -33.15 17.63
N LEU A 80 1.45 -33.08 17.78
CA LEU A 80 2.21 -31.84 17.55
C LEU A 80 2.69 -31.81 16.09
N ALA A 81 1.92 -31.16 15.21
CA ALA A 81 2.26 -31.04 13.80
C ALA A 81 2.97 -29.71 13.49
N TRP A 82 3.92 -29.74 12.56
CA TRP A 82 4.54 -28.53 12.04
C TRP A 82 3.48 -27.60 11.40
N PRO A 83 3.36 -26.34 11.84
CA PRO A 83 2.26 -25.45 11.44
C PRO A 83 2.52 -24.77 10.08
N ALA A 84 2.84 -25.54 9.04
CA ALA A 84 3.17 -25.00 7.71
C ALA A 84 2.07 -24.10 7.14
N SER A 85 0.80 -24.42 7.40
CA SER A 85 -0.31 -23.63 6.88
C SER A 85 -0.46 -22.31 7.63
N ALA A 86 -0.32 -22.32 8.95
CA ALA A 86 -0.41 -21.10 9.75
C ALA A 86 0.79 -20.19 9.53
N LEU A 87 2.00 -20.73 9.34
CA LEU A 87 3.16 -19.93 8.97
C LEU A 87 2.97 -19.21 7.63
N LEU A 88 2.28 -19.81 6.66
CA LEU A 88 1.89 -19.14 5.43
C LEU A 88 0.85 -18.05 5.67
N THR A 89 -0.14 -18.28 6.54
CA THR A 89 -1.13 -17.28 6.92
C THR A 89 -0.48 -16.07 7.59
N GLY A 90 0.42 -16.30 8.56
CA GLY A 90 1.19 -15.25 9.23
C GLY A 90 2.12 -14.50 8.27
N ASN A 91 2.78 -15.21 7.36
CA ASN A 91 3.58 -14.56 6.31
C ASN A 91 2.72 -13.66 5.42
N GLY A 92 1.53 -14.11 5.03
CA GLY A 92 0.61 -13.31 4.21
C GLY A 92 0.18 -12.02 4.92
N VAL A 93 -0.03 -12.05 6.23
CA VAL A 93 -0.30 -10.84 7.02
C VAL A 93 0.93 -9.94 7.11
N ALA A 94 2.08 -10.49 7.50
CA ALA A 94 3.34 -9.75 7.64
C ALA A 94 3.83 -9.12 6.34
N LEU A 95 3.54 -9.75 5.20
CA LEU A 95 3.94 -9.24 3.89
C LEU A 95 3.20 -7.93 3.56
N VAL A 96 1.92 -7.82 3.93
CA VAL A 96 1.05 -6.71 3.52
C VAL A 96 0.90 -5.65 4.61
N LEU A 97 0.77 -6.02 5.87
CA LEU A 97 0.51 -5.05 6.94
C LEU A 97 1.74 -4.20 7.25
N ARG A 98 1.56 -2.89 7.33
CA ARG A 98 2.53 -1.89 7.79
C ARG A 98 1.93 -1.07 8.93
N TRP A 99 2.81 -0.53 9.76
CA TRP A 99 2.48 0.42 10.83
C TRP A 99 3.08 1.77 10.49
N ASN A 100 2.28 2.84 10.58
CA ASN A 100 2.75 4.19 10.28
C ASN A 100 3.76 4.61 11.36
N GLY A 101 4.96 5.01 10.91
CA GLY A 101 6.09 5.33 11.80
C GLY A 101 7.10 4.20 12.01
N THR A 102 6.89 3.00 11.45
CA THR A 102 7.97 1.98 11.40
C THR A 102 8.94 2.33 10.29
N GLU A 103 10.16 2.72 10.66
CA GLU A 103 11.19 3.11 9.70
C GLU A 103 12.00 1.91 9.19
N HIS A 104 12.50 2.02 7.96
CA HIS A 104 13.43 1.04 7.43
C HIS A 104 14.72 1.03 8.24
N GLY A 105 15.18 -0.15 8.64
CA GLY A 105 16.39 -0.31 9.47
C GLY A 105 16.10 -0.53 10.96
N ASP A 106 14.91 -0.17 11.46
CA ASP A 106 14.48 -0.52 12.82
C ASP A 106 13.97 -1.98 12.86
N TRP A 107 14.87 -2.93 12.65
CA TRP A 107 14.54 -4.34 12.46
C TRP A 107 13.90 -4.99 13.69
N TRP A 108 14.05 -4.42 14.89
CA TRP A 108 13.50 -4.98 16.13
C TRP A 108 12.39 -4.13 16.74
N SER A 109 11.87 -3.16 15.99
CA SER A 109 10.73 -2.34 16.40
C SER A 109 9.53 -3.19 16.82
N LEU A 110 8.95 -2.86 17.98
CA LEU A 110 7.70 -3.44 18.47
C LEU A 110 6.52 -2.48 18.30
N GLN A 111 6.67 -1.41 17.51
CA GLN A 111 5.55 -0.54 17.16
C GLN A 111 4.41 -1.34 16.55
N GLY A 112 3.17 -1.04 16.96
CA GLY A 112 1.99 -1.74 16.47
C GLY A 112 1.94 -3.25 16.76
N TRP A 113 2.80 -3.81 17.63
CA TRP A 113 2.91 -5.27 17.83
C TRP A 113 1.56 -5.96 18.09
N TYR A 114 0.68 -5.30 18.83
CA TYR A 114 -0.64 -5.80 19.20
C TYR A 114 -1.57 -5.87 17.99
N VAL A 115 -1.45 -4.95 17.03
CA VAL A 115 -2.21 -4.98 15.78
C VAL A 115 -1.72 -6.11 14.89
N PHE A 116 -0.40 -6.28 14.72
CA PHE A 116 0.15 -7.41 13.96
C PHE A 116 -0.30 -8.76 14.54
N ALA A 117 -0.20 -8.93 15.86
CA ALA A 117 -0.65 -10.15 16.55
C ALA A 117 -2.18 -10.35 16.42
N ALA A 118 -2.99 -9.31 16.65
CA ALA A 118 -4.44 -9.40 16.55
C ALA A 118 -4.90 -9.74 15.12
N THR A 119 -4.30 -9.11 14.11
CA THR A 119 -4.60 -9.36 12.70
C THR A 119 -4.21 -10.77 12.28
N ALA A 120 -3.03 -11.25 12.70
CA ALA A 120 -2.59 -12.63 12.47
C ALA A 120 -3.50 -13.65 13.17
N ALA A 121 -3.89 -13.38 14.42
CA ALA A 121 -4.81 -14.22 15.17
C ALA A 121 -6.18 -14.28 14.51
N LEU A 122 -6.77 -13.14 14.15
CA LEU A 122 -8.05 -13.06 13.45
C LEU A 122 -8.00 -13.81 12.12
N ALA A 123 -6.94 -13.59 11.33
CA ALA A 123 -6.73 -14.29 10.08
C ALA A 123 -6.77 -15.81 10.28
N LEU A 124 -5.96 -16.33 11.20
CA LEU A 124 -5.89 -17.76 11.43
C LEU A 124 -7.16 -18.35 12.07
N LEU A 125 -7.77 -17.67 13.04
CA LEU A 125 -9.00 -18.14 13.68
C LEU A 125 -10.15 -18.23 12.67
N SER A 126 -10.21 -17.30 11.71
CA SER A 126 -11.23 -17.35 10.66
C SER A 126 -11.20 -18.64 9.84
N LYS A 127 -10.02 -19.26 9.65
CA LYS A 127 -9.85 -20.57 8.99
C LYS A 127 -10.59 -21.70 9.70
N TYR A 128 -10.66 -21.65 11.03
CA TYR A 128 -11.29 -22.67 11.87
C TYR A 128 -12.77 -22.41 12.10
N VAL A 129 -13.14 -21.13 12.26
CA VAL A 129 -14.53 -20.71 12.57
C VAL A 129 -15.39 -20.59 11.31
N LEU A 130 -14.90 -19.88 10.28
CA LEU A 130 -15.67 -19.60 9.08
C LEU A 130 -15.47 -20.71 8.05
N ARG A 131 -16.24 -21.79 8.21
CA ARG A 131 -16.14 -22.97 7.33
C ARG A 131 -17.45 -23.25 6.61
N HIS A 132 -17.34 -23.63 5.34
CA HIS A 132 -18.43 -24.11 4.52
C HIS A 132 -18.07 -25.48 3.91
N ARG A 133 -18.93 -26.49 4.12
CA ARG A 133 -18.71 -27.88 3.68
C ARG A 133 -17.31 -28.41 4.05
N GLY A 134 -16.88 -28.13 5.29
CA GLY A 134 -15.60 -28.60 5.85
C GLY A 134 -14.36 -27.85 5.36
N ARG A 135 -14.49 -26.77 4.60
CA ARG A 135 -13.37 -25.94 4.11
C ARG A 135 -13.48 -24.50 4.59
N PRO A 136 -12.36 -23.77 4.76
CA PRO A 136 -12.41 -22.33 5.00
C PRO A 136 -13.26 -21.62 3.93
N LEU A 137 -14.15 -20.74 4.37
CA LEU A 137 -15.05 -20.02 3.48
C LEU A 137 -14.33 -18.89 2.73
N VAL A 138 -13.48 -18.15 3.45
CA VAL A 138 -12.72 -16.99 2.94
C VAL A 138 -11.23 -17.23 3.07
N ASN A 139 -10.43 -16.47 2.31
CA ASN A 139 -8.99 -16.47 2.47
C ASN A 139 -8.63 -15.86 3.85
N PRO A 140 -7.96 -16.61 4.74
CA PRO A 140 -7.77 -16.20 6.13
C PRO A 140 -6.95 -14.91 6.26
N SER A 141 -5.82 -14.81 5.55
CA SER A 141 -4.97 -13.61 5.60
C SER A 141 -5.70 -12.38 5.07
N ASN A 142 -6.46 -12.52 3.97
CA ASN A 142 -7.22 -11.39 3.40
C ASN A 142 -8.31 -10.90 4.35
N LEU A 143 -9.06 -11.81 4.97
CA LEU A 143 -10.10 -11.40 5.93
C LEU A 143 -9.46 -10.67 7.12
N GLY A 144 -8.36 -11.19 7.67
CA GLY A 144 -7.66 -10.53 8.77
C GLY A 144 -7.19 -9.11 8.39
N LEU A 145 -6.54 -8.97 7.23
CA LEU A 145 -6.06 -7.68 6.72
C LEU A 145 -7.20 -6.69 6.45
N VAL A 146 -8.26 -7.10 5.76
CA VAL A 146 -9.41 -6.23 5.47
C VAL A 146 -10.07 -5.74 6.76
N VAL A 147 -10.28 -6.62 7.74
CA VAL A 147 -10.83 -6.21 9.03
C VAL A 147 -9.88 -5.28 9.77
N CYS A 148 -8.56 -5.54 9.74
CA CYS A 148 -7.56 -4.65 10.33
C CYS A 148 -7.65 -3.24 9.74
N PHE A 149 -7.60 -3.12 8.41
CA PHE A 149 -7.61 -1.81 7.75
C PHE A 149 -8.93 -1.06 7.98
N LEU A 150 -10.07 -1.74 7.94
CA LEU A 150 -11.37 -1.10 8.18
C LEU A 150 -11.61 -0.69 9.64
N VAL A 151 -11.00 -1.38 10.61
CA VAL A 151 -11.23 -1.14 12.05
C VAL A 151 -10.17 -0.22 12.66
N VAL A 152 -8.91 -0.39 12.26
CA VAL A 152 -7.78 0.37 12.81
C VAL A 152 -7.62 1.71 12.09
N GLY A 153 -7.91 1.76 10.78
CA GLY A 153 -7.87 2.99 9.99
C GLY A 153 -6.49 3.35 9.43
N GLU A 154 -6.50 4.26 8.46
CA GLU A 154 -5.31 4.67 7.70
C GLU A 154 -4.32 5.53 8.51
N ASP A 155 -4.77 6.13 9.61
CA ASP A 155 -3.93 6.93 10.52
C ASP A 155 -2.81 6.09 11.19
N LEU A 156 -3.07 4.81 11.46
CA LEU A 156 -2.16 3.94 12.21
C LEU A 156 -1.53 2.83 11.37
N VAL A 157 -2.25 2.33 10.36
CA VAL A 157 -1.80 1.21 9.55
C VAL A 157 -1.91 1.51 8.08
N ASN A 158 -1.04 0.89 7.29
CA ASN A 158 -1.08 0.97 5.83
C ASN A 158 -0.90 -0.44 5.25
N PRO A 159 -1.57 -0.80 4.13
CA PRO A 159 -1.11 -1.88 3.29
C PRO A 159 0.25 -1.54 2.67
N LEU A 160 0.99 -2.57 2.25
CA LEU A 160 2.17 -2.42 1.42
C LEU A 160 1.79 -1.69 0.11
N ASP A 161 2.71 -0.89 -0.40
CA ASP A 161 2.50 -0.05 -1.58
C ASP A 161 2.38 -0.86 -2.89
N PHE A 162 1.60 -0.37 -3.86
CA PHE A 162 1.51 -0.94 -5.20
C PHE A 162 2.82 -0.79 -5.96
N TRP A 163 3.54 0.30 -5.72
CA TRP A 163 4.81 0.61 -6.36
C TRP A 163 5.97 0.29 -5.43
N TRP A 164 6.95 -0.49 -5.92
CA TRP A 164 8.12 -0.93 -5.13
C TRP A 164 9.42 -0.31 -5.63
N GLY A 165 9.34 0.86 -6.27
CA GLY A 165 10.46 1.53 -6.92
C GLY A 165 10.49 1.38 -8.44
N ASP A 166 11.46 2.06 -9.05
CA ASP A 166 11.70 2.01 -10.48
C ASP A 166 12.23 0.66 -10.97
N LEU A 167 12.14 0.43 -12.27
CA LEU A 167 12.64 -0.77 -12.96
C LEU A 167 14.19 -0.81 -12.95
N GLY A 168 14.74 -1.15 -11.79
CA GLY A 168 16.18 -1.41 -11.60
C GLY A 168 16.50 -2.90 -11.46
N PRO A 169 17.80 -3.25 -11.33
CA PRO A 169 18.26 -4.63 -11.17
C PRO A 169 17.59 -5.35 -9.99
N ALA A 170 17.41 -4.65 -8.87
CA ALA A 170 16.75 -5.16 -7.68
C ALA A 170 15.32 -5.62 -7.96
N LEU A 171 14.52 -4.75 -8.60
CA LEU A 171 13.13 -5.03 -8.93
C LEU A 171 13.01 -6.13 -10.00
N LEU A 172 13.95 -6.21 -10.94
CA LEU A 172 14.03 -7.32 -11.91
C LEU A 172 14.26 -8.67 -11.21
N VAL A 173 15.12 -8.73 -10.20
CA VAL A 173 15.32 -9.93 -9.37
C VAL A 173 14.03 -10.30 -8.64
N VAL A 174 13.33 -9.31 -8.07
CA VAL A 174 12.03 -9.50 -7.41
C VAL A 174 11.01 -10.12 -8.37
N TYR A 175 10.84 -9.55 -9.57
CA TYR A 175 9.95 -10.12 -10.58
C TYR A 175 10.38 -11.52 -11.00
N ALA A 176 11.68 -11.78 -11.15
CA ALA A 176 12.18 -13.11 -11.49
C ALA A 176 11.82 -14.15 -10.41
N VAL A 177 12.05 -13.83 -9.13
CA VAL A 177 11.69 -14.69 -7.99
C VAL A 177 10.17 -14.90 -7.92
N LEU A 178 9.40 -13.83 -8.05
CA LEU A 178 7.95 -13.84 -7.97
C LEU A 178 7.35 -14.68 -9.10
N LEU A 179 7.72 -14.40 -10.36
CA LEU A 179 7.21 -15.10 -11.53
C LEU A 179 7.66 -16.56 -11.57
N ALA A 180 8.92 -16.86 -11.23
CA ALA A 180 9.41 -18.24 -11.18
C ALA A 180 8.67 -19.06 -10.11
N GLY A 181 8.55 -18.53 -8.89
CA GLY A 181 7.83 -19.18 -7.79
C GLY A 181 6.35 -19.36 -8.09
N ALA A 182 5.71 -18.30 -8.58
CA ALA A 182 4.31 -18.30 -9.00
C ALA A 182 4.02 -19.33 -10.09
N LEU A 183 4.82 -19.34 -11.15
CA LEU A 183 4.61 -20.21 -12.31
C LEU A 183 4.86 -21.68 -11.95
N ALA A 184 5.84 -21.96 -11.09
CA ALA A 184 6.09 -23.31 -10.59
C ALA A 184 4.89 -23.84 -9.79
N VAL A 185 4.32 -23.04 -8.89
CA VAL A 185 3.17 -23.44 -8.07
C VAL A 185 1.89 -23.54 -8.89
N THR A 186 1.57 -22.53 -9.70
CA THR A 186 0.32 -22.47 -10.47
C THR A 186 0.25 -23.52 -11.58
N ARG A 187 1.36 -23.84 -12.24
CA ARG A 187 1.41 -24.94 -13.23
C ARG A 187 1.18 -26.29 -12.57
N ARG A 188 1.83 -26.55 -11.43
CA ARG A 188 1.67 -27.81 -10.68
C ARG A 188 0.24 -28.03 -10.19
N LEU A 189 -0.49 -26.96 -9.87
CA LEU A 189 -1.85 -27.02 -9.30
C LEU A 189 -2.97 -26.77 -10.34
N GLY A 190 -2.62 -26.50 -11.60
CA GLY A 190 -3.58 -26.19 -12.66
C GLY A 190 -4.38 -24.90 -12.41
N LEU A 191 -3.72 -23.88 -11.85
CA LEU A 191 -4.34 -22.61 -11.44
C LEU A 191 -4.02 -21.45 -12.40
N LEU A 192 -3.14 -21.66 -13.38
CA LEU A 192 -2.68 -20.59 -14.28
C LEU A 192 -3.82 -19.90 -15.05
N ALA A 193 -4.80 -20.67 -15.54
CA ALA A 193 -5.94 -20.12 -16.27
C ALA A 193 -6.80 -19.17 -15.42
N MET A 194 -6.89 -19.40 -14.12
CA MET A 194 -7.59 -18.52 -13.18
C MET A 194 -6.83 -17.22 -12.95
N SER A 195 -5.52 -17.31 -12.76
CA SER A 195 -4.64 -16.14 -12.61
C SER A 195 -4.71 -15.25 -13.86
N LEU A 196 -4.61 -15.84 -15.05
CA LEU A 196 -4.73 -15.09 -16.31
C LEU A 196 -6.12 -14.47 -16.51
N ALA A 197 -7.18 -15.15 -16.08
CA ALA A 197 -8.53 -14.60 -16.13
C ALA A 197 -8.71 -13.39 -15.19
N PHE A 198 -8.16 -13.49 -13.97
CA PHE A 198 -8.11 -12.37 -13.04
C PHE A 198 -7.33 -11.19 -13.64
N TRP A 199 -6.10 -11.44 -14.11
CA TRP A 199 -5.22 -10.39 -14.64
C TRP A 199 -5.82 -9.69 -15.87
N GLY A 200 -6.40 -10.45 -16.81
CA GLY A 200 -7.03 -9.88 -18.00
C GLY A 200 -8.27 -9.04 -17.67
N VAL A 201 -9.16 -9.52 -16.79
CA VAL A 201 -10.36 -8.77 -16.40
C VAL A 201 -10.00 -7.54 -15.56
N LEU A 202 -9.00 -7.65 -14.68
CA LEU A 202 -8.50 -6.52 -13.90
C LEU A 202 -7.90 -5.46 -14.84
N GLY A 203 -7.06 -5.86 -15.80
CA GLY A 203 -6.46 -4.93 -16.77
C GLY A 203 -7.51 -4.22 -17.63
N VAL A 204 -8.56 -4.92 -18.07
CA VAL A 204 -9.68 -4.27 -18.79
C VAL A 204 -10.45 -3.32 -17.87
N GLY A 205 -10.73 -3.74 -16.64
CA GLY A 205 -11.48 -2.95 -15.67
C GLY A 205 -10.75 -1.68 -15.24
N VAL A 206 -9.50 -1.79 -14.83
CA VAL A 206 -8.66 -0.64 -14.46
C VAL A 206 -8.40 0.24 -15.68
N GLY A 207 -8.30 -0.33 -16.89
CA GLY A 207 -8.20 0.45 -18.12
C GLY A 207 -9.44 1.28 -18.38
N ALA A 208 -10.64 0.73 -18.12
CA ALA A 208 -11.87 1.49 -18.18
C ALA A 208 -11.92 2.60 -17.13
N LEU A 209 -11.47 2.35 -15.89
CA LEU A 209 -11.37 3.39 -14.85
C LEU A 209 -10.41 4.52 -15.26
N ALA A 210 -9.24 4.17 -15.79
CA ALA A 210 -8.28 5.15 -16.30
C ALA A 210 -8.88 6.07 -17.37
N LEU A 211 -9.75 5.54 -18.23
CA LEU A 211 -10.46 6.33 -19.26
C LEU A 211 -11.56 7.25 -18.68
N THR A 212 -12.04 7.00 -17.46
CA THR A 212 -13.00 7.89 -16.78
C THR A 212 -12.35 9.07 -16.06
N GLY A 213 -11.02 9.10 -16.00
CA GLY A 213 -10.28 10.10 -15.22
C GLY A 213 -10.16 9.75 -13.73
N HIS A 214 -10.45 8.51 -13.33
CA HIS A 214 -10.25 8.04 -11.97
C HIS A 214 -8.76 8.12 -11.59
N CYS A 215 -8.50 8.55 -10.36
CA CYS A 215 -7.18 8.69 -9.77
C CYS A 215 -7.23 8.32 -8.28
N PHE A 216 -6.09 7.99 -7.70
CA PHE A 216 -5.93 7.95 -6.24
C PHE A 216 -4.64 8.67 -5.81
N SER A 217 -4.62 9.20 -4.59
CA SER A 217 -3.39 9.68 -3.96
C SER A 217 -2.56 8.49 -3.42
N ALA A 218 -1.24 8.63 -3.44
CA ALA A 218 -0.33 7.62 -2.94
C ALA A 218 0.87 8.28 -2.27
N ARG A 219 1.26 7.75 -1.11
CA ARG A 219 2.39 8.24 -0.30
C ARG A 219 3.75 8.20 -1.01
N TRP A 220 3.88 7.39 -2.05
CA TRP A 220 5.12 7.20 -2.82
C TRP A 220 5.14 7.98 -4.15
N SER A 221 4.13 8.80 -4.42
CA SER A 221 4.00 9.55 -5.67
C SER A 221 3.85 11.04 -5.38
N THR A 222 4.57 11.89 -6.11
CA THR A 222 4.49 13.36 -5.98
C THR A 222 3.26 13.95 -6.68
N ALA A 223 2.51 13.13 -7.40
CA ALA A 223 1.25 13.50 -8.03
C ALA A 223 0.21 12.37 -7.89
N PRO A 224 -1.10 12.67 -7.96
CA PRO A 224 -2.12 11.63 -8.03
C PRO A 224 -1.90 10.65 -9.18
N VAL A 225 -2.14 9.37 -8.92
CA VAL A 225 -1.89 8.29 -9.88
C VAL A 225 -3.11 8.14 -10.79
N CYS A 226 -3.00 8.63 -12.02
CA CYS A 226 -4.10 8.76 -12.98
C CYS A 226 -3.82 8.04 -14.31
N GLY A 227 -4.86 7.87 -15.13
CA GLY A 227 -4.71 7.54 -16.55
C GLY A 227 -3.85 6.30 -16.84
N ALA A 228 -2.87 6.43 -17.73
CA ALA A 228 -1.99 5.32 -18.10
C ALA A 228 -1.10 4.84 -16.92
N ASP A 229 -0.72 5.75 -16.02
CA ASP A 229 0.05 5.40 -14.82
C ASP A 229 -0.77 4.55 -13.86
N LEU A 230 -2.03 4.89 -13.63
CA LEU A 230 -2.97 4.05 -12.87
C LEU A 230 -3.01 2.62 -13.41
N TRP A 231 -3.16 2.49 -14.72
CA TRP A 231 -3.21 1.17 -15.37
C TRP A 231 -1.92 0.39 -15.17
N LEU A 232 -0.77 1.02 -15.42
CA LEU A 232 0.55 0.39 -15.31
C LEU A 232 0.88 0.01 -13.87
N VAL A 233 0.69 0.93 -12.92
CA VAL A 233 0.97 0.71 -11.49
C VAL A 233 0.17 -0.47 -10.99
N VAL A 234 -1.14 -0.48 -11.18
CA VAL A 234 -1.98 -1.57 -10.64
C VAL A 234 -1.69 -2.89 -11.34
N LEU A 235 -1.60 -2.91 -12.67
CA LEU A 235 -1.48 -4.17 -13.41
C LEU A 235 -0.10 -4.82 -13.30
N ALA A 236 0.96 -4.00 -13.24
CA ALA A 236 2.33 -4.46 -13.11
C ALA A 236 2.80 -4.54 -11.66
N SER A 237 2.02 -4.04 -10.68
CA SER A 237 2.39 -4.06 -9.26
C SER A 237 2.87 -5.44 -8.81
N PRO A 238 4.08 -5.56 -8.24
CA PRO A 238 4.53 -6.81 -7.63
C PRO A 238 3.57 -7.33 -6.57
N GLU A 239 2.90 -6.44 -5.84
CA GLU A 239 1.90 -6.85 -4.85
C GLU A 239 0.63 -7.41 -5.47
N VAL A 240 0.12 -6.84 -6.56
CA VAL A 240 -1.03 -7.41 -7.28
C VAL A 240 -0.67 -8.78 -7.85
N LEU A 241 0.57 -8.96 -8.30
CA LEU A 241 1.07 -10.27 -8.72
C LEU A 241 1.17 -11.25 -7.54
N VAL A 242 1.63 -10.82 -6.36
CA VAL A 242 1.60 -11.62 -5.12
C VAL A 242 0.16 -12.02 -4.76
N PHE A 243 -0.77 -11.07 -4.78
CA PHE A 243 -2.20 -11.32 -4.53
C PHE A 243 -2.77 -12.34 -5.52
N MET A 244 -2.51 -12.16 -6.81
CA MET A 244 -2.93 -13.07 -7.87
C MET A 244 -2.35 -14.48 -7.71
N PHE A 245 -1.06 -14.61 -7.38
CA PHE A 245 -0.35 -15.88 -7.41
C PHE A 245 -0.32 -16.63 -6.08
N PHE A 246 -0.62 -15.96 -4.96
CA PHE A 246 -0.56 -16.56 -3.63
C PHE A 246 -1.83 -16.44 -2.81
N MET A 247 -2.69 -15.45 -3.08
CA MET A 247 -3.92 -15.26 -2.31
C MET A 247 -5.16 -15.78 -3.04
N ILE A 248 -5.32 -15.43 -4.32
CA ILE A 248 -6.46 -15.89 -5.15
C ILE A 248 -6.32 -17.39 -5.47
N THR A 249 -5.09 -17.86 -5.65
CA THR A 249 -4.71 -19.25 -5.99
C THR A 249 -4.68 -20.20 -4.80
N ASP A 250 -5.19 -19.82 -3.63
CA ASP A 250 -5.33 -20.76 -2.52
C ASP A 250 -6.30 -21.91 -2.90
N PRO A 251 -5.83 -23.17 -2.96
CA PRO A 251 -6.67 -24.32 -3.35
C PRO A 251 -7.79 -24.64 -2.35
N MET A 252 -7.73 -24.10 -1.12
CA MET A 252 -8.76 -24.31 -0.11
C MET A 252 -9.98 -23.42 -0.33
N THR A 253 -9.77 -22.19 -0.81
CA THR A 253 -10.80 -21.16 -1.00
C THR A 253 -11.15 -20.92 -2.46
N SER A 254 -10.44 -21.55 -3.41
CA SER A 254 -10.79 -21.52 -4.83
C SER A 254 -11.68 -22.71 -5.26
N PRO A 255 -12.42 -22.61 -6.39
CA PRO A 255 -13.18 -23.74 -6.94
C PRO A 255 -12.31 -24.92 -7.38
N ARG A 256 -12.90 -26.12 -7.41
CA ARG A 256 -12.20 -27.34 -7.87
C ARG A 256 -12.18 -27.45 -9.40
N ASP A 257 -13.30 -27.13 -10.04
CA ASP A 257 -13.46 -27.31 -11.49
C ASP A 257 -12.70 -26.24 -12.29
N PRO A 258 -11.94 -26.60 -13.34
CA PRO A 258 -11.14 -25.65 -14.11
C PRO A 258 -11.93 -24.47 -14.68
N ARG A 259 -13.15 -24.72 -15.19
CA ARG A 259 -14.03 -23.65 -15.72
C ARG A 259 -14.52 -22.72 -14.62
N SER A 260 -14.90 -23.28 -13.46
CA SER A 260 -15.33 -22.51 -12.31
C SER A 260 -14.20 -21.64 -11.74
N ARG A 261 -12.94 -22.10 -11.84
CA ARG A 261 -11.76 -21.30 -11.46
C ARG A 261 -11.59 -20.07 -12.33
N VAL A 262 -11.73 -20.19 -13.65
CA VAL A 262 -11.68 -19.04 -14.58
C VAL A 262 -12.77 -18.03 -14.24
N ALA A 263 -14.02 -18.48 -14.07
CA ALA A 263 -15.13 -17.61 -13.69
C ALA A 263 -14.91 -16.95 -12.32
N PHE A 264 -14.32 -17.67 -11.37
CA PHE A 264 -13.97 -17.13 -10.05
C PHE A 264 -12.89 -16.05 -10.15
N GLY A 265 -11.80 -16.27 -10.88
CA GLY A 265 -10.76 -15.26 -11.10
C GLY A 265 -11.31 -13.99 -11.75
N ALA A 266 -12.16 -14.14 -12.77
CA ALA A 266 -12.86 -13.03 -13.42
C ALA A 266 -13.79 -12.27 -12.45
N ALA A 267 -14.54 -12.99 -11.61
CA ALA A 267 -15.44 -12.39 -10.63
C ALA A 267 -14.68 -11.63 -9.53
N VAL A 268 -13.55 -12.17 -9.05
CA VAL A 268 -12.67 -11.48 -8.10
C VAL A 268 -12.14 -10.19 -8.72
N ALA A 269 -11.61 -10.25 -9.94
CA ALA A 269 -11.14 -9.06 -10.65
C ALA A 269 -12.24 -8.00 -10.81
N ALA A 270 -13.45 -8.41 -11.20
CA ALA A 270 -14.57 -7.49 -11.32
C ALA A 270 -14.93 -6.83 -9.98
N ALA A 271 -14.97 -7.59 -8.89
CA ALA A 271 -15.22 -7.05 -7.56
C ALA A 271 -14.11 -6.09 -7.11
N CYS A 272 -12.84 -6.46 -7.33
CA CYS A 272 -11.71 -5.59 -7.04
C CYS A 272 -11.79 -4.27 -7.81
N THR A 273 -12.04 -4.31 -9.13
CA THR A 273 -12.19 -3.10 -9.94
C THR A 273 -13.30 -2.19 -9.43
N LEU A 274 -14.47 -2.75 -9.10
CA LEU A 274 -15.60 -1.96 -8.61
C LEU A 274 -15.32 -1.31 -7.25
N LEU A 275 -14.56 -1.97 -6.38
CA LEU A 275 -14.17 -1.42 -5.08
C LEU A 275 -13.01 -0.42 -5.20
N ILE A 276 -12.07 -0.64 -6.12
CA ILE A 276 -11.00 0.32 -6.44
C ILE A 276 -11.61 1.60 -7.02
N ALA A 277 -12.64 1.48 -7.86
CA ALA A 277 -13.32 2.62 -8.46
C ALA A 277 -13.81 3.67 -7.44
N THR A 278 -14.13 3.24 -6.21
CA THR A 278 -14.61 4.11 -5.14
C THR A 278 -13.51 4.64 -4.21
N ALA A 279 -12.24 4.31 -4.48
CA ALA A 279 -11.14 4.70 -3.62
C ALA A 279 -10.48 6.00 -4.09
N GLU A 280 -10.30 6.94 -3.17
CA GLU A 280 -9.59 8.21 -3.42
C GLU A 280 -8.11 8.12 -3.01
N THR A 281 -7.76 7.16 -2.15
CA THR A 281 -6.40 6.87 -1.68
C THR A 281 -5.97 5.47 -2.09
N GLU A 282 -4.66 5.25 -2.16
CA GLU A 282 -4.12 3.91 -2.36
C GLU A 282 -4.54 2.94 -1.25
N PHE A 283 -4.58 3.40 0.01
CA PHE A 283 -5.12 2.62 1.12
C PHE A 283 -6.50 2.06 0.79
N GLY A 284 -7.43 2.90 0.34
CA GLY A 284 -8.76 2.49 -0.09
C GLY A 284 -8.73 1.48 -1.25
N ALA A 285 -7.87 1.72 -2.25
CA ALA A 285 -7.74 0.85 -3.41
C ALA A 285 -7.23 -0.55 -3.03
N LYS A 286 -6.28 -0.63 -2.08
CA LYS A 286 -5.74 -1.88 -1.51
C LYS A 286 -6.77 -2.62 -0.67
N VAL A 287 -7.50 -1.91 0.18
CA VAL A 287 -8.63 -2.48 0.94
C VAL A 287 -9.68 -3.03 -0.02
N GLY A 288 -9.97 -2.32 -1.11
CA GLY A 288 -10.85 -2.78 -2.18
C GLY A 288 -10.34 -4.03 -2.90
N LEU A 289 -9.04 -4.11 -3.20
CA LEU A 289 -8.41 -5.27 -3.81
C LEU A 289 -8.56 -6.52 -2.93
N LEU A 290 -8.15 -6.44 -1.66
CA LEU A 290 -8.24 -7.55 -0.70
C LEU A 290 -9.70 -7.90 -0.38
N GLY A 291 -10.53 -6.87 -0.22
CA GLY A 291 -11.97 -6.96 0.04
C GLY A 291 -12.74 -7.65 -1.10
N GLY A 292 -12.35 -7.43 -2.35
CA GLY A 292 -12.94 -8.10 -3.51
C GLY A 292 -12.82 -9.62 -3.44
N LEU A 293 -11.67 -10.15 -3.03
CA LEU A 293 -11.50 -11.59 -2.82
C LEU A 293 -12.36 -12.09 -1.65
N VAL A 294 -12.40 -11.37 -0.53
CA VAL A 294 -13.23 -11.73 0.64
C VAL A 294 -14.71 -11.78 0.26
N ALA A 295 -15.21 -10.75 -0.42
CA ALA A 295 -16.59 -10.64 -0.86
C ALA A 295 -16.98 -11.77 -1.80
N VAL A 296 -16.19 -12.03 -2.83
CA VAL A 296 -16.48 -13.12 -3.79
C VAL A 296 -16.41 -14.48 -3.09
N CYS A 297 -15.45 -14.71 -2.20
CA CYS A 297 -15.40 -15.94 -1.41
C CYS A 297 -16.66 -16.14 -0.55
N ALA A 298 -17.09 -15.09 0.16
CA ALA A 298 -18.26 -15.11 1.03
C ALA A 298 -19.58 -15.32 0.26
N LEU A 299 -19.67 -14.83 -0.98
CA LEU A 299 -20.86 -14.98 -1.83
C LEU A 299 -21.00 -16.38 -2.46
N ARG A 300 -19.93 -17.20 -2.49
CA ARG A 300 -19.95 -18.52 -3.16
C ARG A 300 -21.03 -19.49 -2.66
N PRO A 301 -21.28 -19.66 -1.35
CA PRO A 301 -22.34 -20.55 -0.87
C PRO A 301 -23.73 -20.11 -1.34
N VAL A 302 -23.97 -18.79 -1.37
CA VAL A 302 -25.24 -18.20 -1.82
C VAL A 302 -25.45 -18.47 -3.31
N LEU A 303 -24.42 -18.27 -4.13
CA LEU A 303 -24.46 -18.57 -5.56
C LEU A 303 -24.66 -20.06 -5.85
N GLY A 304 -24.05 -20.93 -5.05
CA GLY A 304 -24.26 -22.38 -5.13
C GLY A 304 -25.71 -22.76 -4.82
N TRP A 305 -26.24 -22.25 -3.71
CA TRP A 305 -27.64 -22.47 -3.31
C TRP A 305 -28.65 -21.92 -4.31
N ALA A 306 -28.40 -20.73 -4.89
CA ALA A 306 -29.28 -20.14 -5.89
C ALA A 306 -29.34 -20.99 -7.17
N ARG A 307 -28.20 -21.56 -7.60
CA ARG A 307 -28.16 -22.51 -8.73
C ARG A 307 -28.90 -23.80 -8.43
N GLU A 308 -28.75 -24.33 -7.21
CA GLU A 308 -29.46 -25.52 -6.75
C GLU A 308 -30.99 -25.29 -6.72
N ARG A 309 -31.45 -24.07 -6.40
CA ARG A 309 -32.87 -23.69 -6.37
C ARG A 309 -33.47 -23.30 -7.71
N SER A 310 -32.70 -22.67 -8.60
CA SER A 310 -33.14 -22.26 -9.94
C SER A 310 -33.21 -23.45 -10.91
N ALA A 311 -33.53 -24.65 -10.41
CA ALA A 311 -33.70 -25.88 -11.17
C ALA A 311 -34.91 -25.79 -12.14
N VAL A 312 -34.80 -24.92 -13.15
CA VAL A 312 -35.17 -25.31 -14.50
C VAL A 312 -34.27 -26.51 -14.83
N PRO A 313 -34.80 -27.65 -15.30
CA PRO A 313 -33.98 -28.80 -15.65
C PRO A 313 -32.98 -28.39 -16.73
N ALA A 314 -31.77 -28.02 -16.31
CA ALA A 314 -30.66 -27.89 -17.21
C ALA A 314 -30.38 -29.30 -17.70
N SER A 315 -30.67 -29.55 -18.97
CA SER A 315 -30.12 -30.68 -19.68
C SER A 315 -28.62 -30.78 -19.34
N PRO A 316 -28.01 -31.97 -19.14
CA PRO A 316 -26.66 -32.15 -18.60
C PRO A 316 -25.51 -31.49 -19.40
N ALA A 317 -25.84 -30.66 -20.39
CA ALA A 317 -24.96 -30.03 -21.35
C ALA A 317 -25.40 -28.60 -21.75
N SER A 318 -26.12 -27.81 -20.92
CA SER A 318 -26.15 -26.37 -21.19
C SER A 318 -24.90 -25.71 -20.59
N PRO A 319 -23.85 -25.42 -21.38
CA PRO A 319 -22.85 -24.47 -20.91
C PRO A 319 -23.59 -23.18 -20.55
N ILE A 320 -23.10 -22.42 -19.57
CA ILE A 320 -23.43 -21.00 -19.49
C ILE A 320 -23.29 -20.49 -20.93
N SER A 321 -24.41 -20.07 -21.53
CA SER A 321 -24.41 -19.82 -22.97
C SER A 321 -23.30 -18.81 -23.25
N ARG A 322 -22.56 -18.98 -24.35
CA ARG A 322 -21.55 -17.99 -24.73
C ARG A 322 -22.15 -16.58 -24.72
N ALA A 323 -23.43 -16.46 -25.07
CA ALA A 323 -24.23 -15.24 -24.99
C ALA A 323 -24.33 -14.68 -23.56
N THR A 324 -24.51 -15.48 -22.51
CA THR A 324 -24.55 -15.00 -21.11
C THR A 324 -23.18 -14.52 -20.64
N VAL A 325 -22.11 -15.23 -20.97
CA VAL A 325 -20.74 -14.79 -20.64
C VAL A 325 -20.40 -13.48 -21.38
N LEU A 326 -20.75 -13.42 -22.67
CA LEU A 326 -20.58 -12.22 -23.48
C LEU A 326 -21.43 -11.05 -22.96
N ALA A 327 -22.66 -11.30 -22.51
CA ALA A 327 -23.53 -10.27 -21.93
C ALA A 327 -22.97 -9.72 -20.61
N LEU A 328 -22.49 -10.59 -19.71
CA LEU A 328 -21.85 -10.15 -18.46
C LEU A 328 -20.55 -9.38 -18.74
N ALA A 329 -19.73 -9.86 -19.68
CA ALA A 329 -18.52 -9.16 -20.11
C ALA A 329 -18.86 -7.80 -20.76
N ALA A 330 -19.90 -7.74 -21.58
CA ALA A 330 -20.38 -6.53 -22.23
C ALA A 330 -21.01 -5.53 -21.25
N ALA A 331 -21.61 -6.01 -20.15
CA ALA A 331 -22.17 -5.16 -19.10
C ALA A 331 -21.12 -4.67 -18.08
N PHE A 332 -20.02 -5.40 -17.92
CA PHE A 332 -18.98 -5.07 -16.96
C PHE A 332 -18.32 -3.72 -17.23
N VAL A 333 -17.86 -3.48 -18.46
CA VAL A 333 -17.19 -2.21 -18.81
C VAL A 333 -18.14 -1.01 -18.61
N PRO A 334 -19.39 -1.01 -19.13
CA PRO A 334 -20.36 0.06 -18.83
C PRO A 334 -20.59 0.28 -17.34
N LEU A 335 -20.70 -0.80 -16.54
CA LEU A 335 -20.86 -0.66 -15.09
C LEU A 335 -19.66 0.03 -14.45
N VAL A 336 -18.44 -0.38 -14.82
CA VAL A 336 -17.20 0.24 -14.33
C VAL A 336 -17.14 1.70 -14.74
N LEU A 337 -17.51 2.04 -15.98
CA LEU A 337 -17.56 3.41 -16.46
C LEU A 337 -18.58 4.26 -15.68
N VAL A 338 -19.75 3.70 -15.36
CA VAL A 338 -20.77 4.40 -14.54
C VAL A 338 -20.26 4.64 -13.13
N VAL A 339 -19.69 3.62 -12.47
CA VAL A 339 -19.18 3.76 -11.10
C VAL A 339 -18.03 4.77 -11.07
N GLY A 340 -17.04 4.64 -11.97
CA GLY A 340 -15.90 5.55 -12.06
C GLY A 340 -16.28 6.99 -12.39
N ALA A 341 -17.34 7.21 -13.19
CA ALA A 341 -17.84 8.56 -13.48
C ALA A 341 -18.64 9.19 -12.31
N THR A 342 -19.17 8.38 -11.40
CA THR A 342 -19.92 8.87 -10.23
C THR A 342 -19.03 9.17 -9.02
N THR A 343 -17.80 8.70 -9.02
CA THR A 343 -16.82 8.93 -7.97
C THR A 343 -15.98 10.14 -8.35
N PRO A 344 -16.00 11.23 -7.58
CA PRO A 344 -15.14 12.38 -7.86
C PRO A 344 -13.68 11.93 -7.85
N ALA A 345 -12.90 12.36 -8.84
CA ALA A 345 -11.46 12.18 -8.79
C ALA A 345 -10.92 13.03 -7.63
N PRO A 346 -9.92 12.53 -6.87
CA PRO A 346 -9.22 13.37 -5.91
C PRO A 346 -8.63 14.55 -6.68
N THR A 347 -9.10 15.75 -6.37
CA THR A 347 -8.50 16.97 -6.87
C THR A 347 -7.05 17.03 -6.37
N PRO A 348 -6.05 17.34 -7.22
CA PRO A 348 -4.65 17.52 -6.81
C PRO A 348 -4.41 18.71 -5.87
N THR A 349 -5.41 19.15 -5.13
CA THR A 349 -5.40 20.41 -4.39
C THR A 349 -6.02 20.23 -3.02
N ALA A 350 -5.25 20.69 -2.04
CA ALA A 350 -5.66 21.01 -0.70
C ALA A 350 -6.03 19.83 0.20
N SER A 351 -5.05 19.38 0.98
CA SER A 351 -5.29 19.33 2.42
C SER A 351 -5.96 20.66 2.80
N ALA A 352 -7.25 20.56 3.11
CA ALA A 352 -8.11 21.70 3.38
C ALA A 352 -7.66 22.38 4.68
N SER A 353 -6.74 23.33 4.57
CA SER A 353 -6.61 24.46 5.50
C SER A 353 -5.80 25.64 4.93
N ALA A 354 -6.03 26.04 3.68
CA ALA A 354 -5.81 27.43 3.28
C ALA A 354 -6.64 27.77 2.05
N SER A 355 -7.62 28.64 2.26
CA SER A 355 -8.45 29.33 1.28
C SER A 355 -7.66 29.91 0.11
N ASP A 356 -8.23 29.84 -1.10
CA ASP A 356 -8.16 30.85 -2.18
C ASP A 356 -7.09 31.95 -2.00
N ALA A 357 -5.82 31.67 -2.32
CA ALA A 357 -4.78 32.66 -2.65
C ALA A 357 -3.41 31.97 -2.93
N SER A 358 -3.33 31.13 -3.97
CA SER A 358 -2.02 30.64 -4.47
C SER A 358 -1.53 31.44 -5.68
N THR A 359 -2.28 32.43 -6.14
CA THR A 359 -1.83 33.33 -7.22
C THR A 359 -1.07 34.50 -6.60
N PRO A 360 0.16 34.81 -7.05
CA PRO A 360 0.89 35.97 -6.57
C PRO A 360 0.05 37.24 -6.79
N SER A 361 -0.09 38.09 -5.77
CA SER A 361 -0.90 39.32 -5.87
C SER A 361 -0.18 40.46 -6.61
N GLY A 362 0.66 40.15 -7.61
CA GLY A 362 1.44 41.12 -8.38
C GLY A 362 2.81 40.58 -8.80
N ALA A 363 3.58 41.42 -9.50
CA ALA A 363 4.94 41.09 -9.92
C ALA A 363 5.88 41.09 -8.70
N ARG A 364 6.69 40.03 -8.58
CA ARG A 364 7.69 39.89 -7.50
C ARG A 364 8.75 41.00 -7.63
N PRO A 365 9.03 41.77 -6.56
CA PRO A 365 10.07 42.80 -6.62
C PRO A 365 11.45 42.19 -6.80
N ALA A 366 12.33 42.88 -7.52
CA ALA A 366 13.71 42.45 -7.69
C ALA A 366 14.47 42.54 -6.37
N VAL A 367 15.14 41.45 -5.99
CA VAL A 367 15.97 41.35 -4.78
C VAL A 367 17.40 41.02 -5.20
N THR A 368 18.38 41.66 -4.55
CA THR A 368 19.79 41.25 -4.67
C THR A 368 20.04 40.08 -3.73
N LEU A 369 20.25 38.89 -4.30
CA LEU A 369 20.54 37.68 -3.53
C LEU A 369 22.04 37.40 -3.48
N PRO A 370 22.55 36.79 -2.39
CA PRO A 370 23.85 36.15 -2.42
C PRO A 370 23.87 35.00 -3.45
N ALA A 371 25.06 34.55 -3.84
CA ALA A 371 25.16 33.35 -4.68
C ALA A 371 24.45 32.19 -3.96
N PRO A 372 23.53 31.46 -4.64
CA PRO A 372 22.80 30.39 -3.99
C PRO A 372 23.78 29.29 -3.51
N PRO A 373 23.59 28.73 -2.31
CA PRO A 373 24.38 27.60 -1.85
C PRO A 373 24.17 26.39 -2.76
N GLU A 374 25.12 25.45 -2.75
CA GLU A 374 24.94 24.17 -3.44
C GLU A 374 23.76 23.43 -2.81
N VAL A 375 22.78 23.06 -3.64
CA VAL A 375 21.54 22.44 -3.17
C VAL A 375 21.70 20.92 -3.19
N GLY A 376 21.72 20.31 -2.01
CA GLY A 376 21.66 18.85 -1.87
C GLY A 376 20.28 18.31 -2.23
N VAL A 377 20.18 17.02 -2.56
CA VAL A 377 18.91 16.33 -2.73
C VAL A 377 18.90 15.11 -1.82
N SER A 378 17.88 15.02 -0.97
CA SER A 378 17.76 13.91 -0.02
C SER A 378 17.45 12.59 -0.74
N ALA A 379 17.90 11.49 -0.14
CA ALA A 379 17.65 10.14 -0.67
C ALA A 379 16.15 9.82 -0.80
N GLU A 380 15.30 10.41 0.05
CA GLU A 380 13.84 10.21 -0.04
C GLU A 380 13.29 10.83 -1.33
N VAL A 381 13.73 12.04 -1.69
CA VAL A 381 13.37 12.71 -2.96
C VAL A 381 13.89 11.93 -4.18
N GLU A 382 15.07 11.33 -4.09
CA GLU A 382 15.59 10.50 -5.19
C GLU A 382 14.78 9.20 -5.37
N SER A 383 14.20 8.68 -4.28
CA SER A 383 13.48 7.41 -4.28
C SER A 383 11.98 7.51 -4.57
N ILE A 384 11.41 8.72 -4.59
CA ILE A 384 9.97 8.92 -4.81
C ILE A 384 9.61 8.83 -6.29
N ARG A 385 8.43 8.25 -6.60
CA ARG A 385 7.96 8.22 -7.98
C ARG A 385 7.63 9.63 -8.46
N GLY A 386 8.14 9.97 -9.64
CA GLY A 386 8.08 11.32 -10.21
C GLY A 386 9.36 12.11 -9.95
N GLY A 387 10.13 11.74 -8.91
CA GLY A 387 11.42 12.31 -8.57
C GLY A 387 11.43 13.84 -8.62
N THR A 388 12.51 14.40 -9.15
CA THR A 388 12.66 15.83 -9.44
C THR A 388 12.31 16.18 -10.89
N ALA A 389 11.58 15.33 -11.62
CA ALA A 389 11.33 15.55 -13.03
C ALA A 389 10.52 16.84 -13.25
N GLY A 390 11.16 17.86 -13.83
CA GLY A 390 10.58 19.19 -14.03
C GLY A 390 10.79 20.16 -12.86
N LEU A 391 11.55 19.78 -11.83
CA LEU A 391 11.97 20.62 -10.73
C LEU A 391 13.44 21.02 -10.91
N ASP A 392 13.72 22.31 -10.81
CA ASP A 392 15.08 22.82 -10.65
C ASP A 392 15.28 23.17 -9.17
N ALA A 393 16.03 22.33 -8.44
CA ALA A 393 16.29 22.54 -7.02
C ALA A 393 17.01 23.87 -6.75
N GLY A 394 17.82 24.34 -7.71
CA GLY A 394 18.47 25.65 -7.64
C GLY A 394 17.49 26.80 -7.83
N GLU A 395 16.50 26.64 -8.69
CA GLU A 395 15.40 27.61 -8.86
C GLU A 395 14.56 27.72 -7.58
N ILE A 396 14.15 26.58 -7.00
CA ILE A 396 13.37 26.55 -5.76
C ILE A 396 14.17 27.21 -4.61
N ALA A 397 15.47 26.91 -4.50
CA ALA A 397 16.33 27.53 -3.49
C ALA A 397 16.50 29.04 -3.72
N THR A 398 16.61 29.48 -4.97
CA THR A 398 16.66 30.90 -5.32
C THR A 398 15.36 31.60 -4.93
N ASP A 399 14.22 30.97 -5.20
CA ASP A 399 12.90 31.50 -4.85
C ASP A 399 12.65 31.52 -3.34
N LEU A 400 13.19 30.57 -2.58
CA LEU A 400 13.19 30.61 -1.12
C LEU A 400 13.96 31.84 -0.60
N LEU A 401 15.20 32.03 -1.07
CA LEU A 401 16.01 33.18 -0.64
C LEU A 401 15.34 34.51 -1.03
N ALA A 402 14.73 34.58 -2.22
CA ALA A 402 13.92 35.72 -2.63
C ALA A 402 12.73 35.92 -1.68
N ALA A 403 12.00 34.87 -1.32
CA ALA A 403 10.85 34.96 -0.43
C ALA A 403 11.23 35.47 0.96
N LEU A 404 12.32 34.95 1.56
CA LEU A 404 12.79 35.39 2.88
C LEU A 404 13.22 36.87 2.86
N ALA A 405 13.90 37.32 1.79
CA ALA A 405 14.29 38.71 1.65
C ALA A 405 13.10 39.66 1.40
N ILE A 406 12.09 39.20 0.65
CA ILE A 406 10.84 39.95 0.42
C ILE A 406 10.03 40.04 1.72
N GLU A 407 9.96 38.96 2.49
CA GLU A 407 9.32 38.94 3.80
C GLU A 407 9.99 39.92 4.76
N HIS A 408 11.32 39.91 4.83
CA HIS A 408 12.09 40.87 5.63
C HIS A 408 11.72 42.31 5.27
N ARG A 409 11.76 42.66 3.98
CA ARG A 409 11.45 43.99 3.49
C ARG A 409 9.98 44.38 3.72
N ALA A 410 9.05 43.46 3.55
CA ALA A 410 7.63 43.69 3.79
C ALA A 410 7.36 44.01 5.27
N LEU A 411 8.09 43.38 6.19
CA LEU A 411 8.02 43.69 7.63
C LEU A 411 8.64 45.07 7.96
N GLU A 412 9.78 45.41 7.35
CA GLU A 412 10.40 46.73 7.51
C GLU A 412 9.51 47.88 7.01
N GLU A 413 9.00 47.75 5.80
CA GLU A 413 8.17 48.77 5.13
C GLU A 413 6.70 48.73 5.58
N ARG A 414 6.32 47.69 6.34
CA ARG A 414 4.94 47.39 6.76
C ARG A 414 3.97 47.27 5.59
N ASP A 415 4.41 46.58 4.53
CA ASP A 415 3.68 46.40 3.28
C ASP A 415 3.17 44.96 3.12
N PRO A 416 1.89 44.67 3.45
CA PRO A 416 1.32 43.34 3.28
C PRO A 416 1.09 42.97 1.80
N ALA A 417 0.99 43.94 0.89
CA ALA A 417 0.84 43.65 -0.53
C ALA A 417 2.16 43.12 -1.11
N MET A 418 3.30 43.65 -0.63
CA MET A 418 4.62 43.12 -0.98
C MET A 418 4.79 41.68 -0.50
N ALA A 419 4.40 41.37 0.73
CA ALA A 419 4.44 40.01 1.27
C ALA A 419 3.67 39.00 0.38
N ALA A 420 2.48 39.39 -0.12
CA ALA A 420 1.64 38.58 -1.00
C ALA A 420 2.21 38.31 -2.41
N THR A 421 3.36 38.90 -2.76
CA THR A 421 4.08 38.57 -4.02
C THR A 421 5.01 37.37 -3.90
N ALA A 422 5.32 36.93 -2.68
CA ALA A 422 6.30 35.88 -2.42
C ALA A 422 5.86 34.85 -1.38
N LEU A 423 4.85 35.17 -0.57
CA LEU A 423 4.32 34.30 0.48
C LEU A 423 2.89 33.86 0.13
N GLY A 424 2.53 32.64 0.53
CA GLY A 424 1.18 32.10 0.42
C GLY A 424 0.66 31.55 1.75
N ALA A 425 -0.61 31.14 1.73
CA ALA A 425 -1.26 30.36 2.80
C ALA A 425 -0.96 30.85 4.23
N THR A 426 -0.52 29.95 5.12
CA THR A 426 -0.30 30.19 6.54
C THR A 426 0.81 31.21 6.78
N ARG A 427 1.89 31.16 5.98
CA ARG A 427 3.00 32.12 6.09
C ARG A 427 2.53 33.54 5.80
N LEU A 428 1.78 33.76 4.70
CA LEU A 428 1.26 35.09 4.37
C LEU A 428 0.34 35.64 5.47
N ALA A 429 -0.54 34.81 6.04
CA ALA A 429 -1.40 35.20 7.14
C ALA A 429 -0.59 35.62 8.38
N ALA A 430 0.40 34.81 8.77
CA ALA A 430 1.28 35.07 9.90
C ALA A 430 2.11 36.36 9.70
N THR A 431 2.69 36.56 8.51
CA THR A 431 3.46 37.77 8.19
C THR A 431 2.57 39.01 8.20
N THR A 432 1.33 38.91 7.70
CA THR A 432 0.37 40.03 7.73
C THR A 432 -0.01 40.41 9.17
N ASP A 433 -0.17 39.42 10.06
CA ASP A 433 -0.40 39.66 11.48
C ASP A 433 0.83 40.28 12.16
N ALA A 434 2.03 39.81 11.82
CA ALA A 434 3.29 40.35 12.31
C ALA A 434 3.51 41.82 11.89
N ILE A 435 3.17 42.17 10.65
CA ILE A 435 3.16 43.55 10.14
C ILE A 435 2.22 44.42 10.98
N ARG A 436 0.99 43.95 11.25
CA ARG A 436 0.00 44.67 12.09
C ARG A 436 0.47 44.84 13.53
N ALA A 437 1.17 43.85 14.06
CA ALA A 437 1.74 43.87 15.41
C ALA A 437 3.05 44.67 15.53
N GLY A 438 3.64 45.11 14.40
CA GLY A 438 4.91 45.85 14.40
C GLY A 438 6.11 45.00 14.82
N VAL A 439 6.08 43.71 14.51
CA VAL A 439 7.19 42.78 14.76
C VAL A 439 8.39 43.18 13.90
N ALA A 440 9.58 43.16 14.47
CA ALA A 440 10.82 43.41 13.73
C ALA A 440 11.10 42.26 12.75
N PRO A 441 11.66 42.55 11.57
CA PRO A 441 11.99 41.51 10.60
C PRO A 441 13.13 40.61 11.12
N ALA A 442 13.07 39.32 10.81
CA ALA A 442 14.16 38.39 11.07
C ALA A 442 15.17 38.43 9.91
N THR A 443 16.46 38.29 10.22
CA THR A 443 17.52 38.17 9.21
C THR A 443 17.97 36.72 9.11
N TYR A 444 17.73 36.11 7.95
CA TYR A 444 18.16 34.75 7.62
C TYR A 444 19.50 34.78 6.87
N ASP A 445 20.46 34.00 7.34
CA ASP A 445 21.73 33.70 6.68
C ASP A 445 21.78 32.19 6.44
N VAL A 446 21.68 31.78 5.18
CA VAL A 446 21.52 30.36 4.80
C VAL A 446 22.83 29.84 4.25
N ASP A 447 23.42 28.89 4.97
CA ASP A 447 24.72 28.29 4.63
C ASP A 447 24.57 27.11 3.65
N ALA A 448 23.56 26.27 3.87
CA ALA A 448 23.29 25.09 3.07
C ALA A 448 21.80 24.81 2.95
N VAL A 449 21.42 24.23 1.81
CA VAL A 449 20.04 23.86 1.50
C VAL A 449 19.99 22.44 0.94
N GLU A 450 19.03 21.66 1.40
CA GLU A 450 18.74 20.32 0.90
C GLU A 450 17.26 20.20 0.50
N LEU A 451 16.99 19.67 -0.69
CA LEU A 451 15.63 19.35 -1.14
C LEU A 451 15.14 18.09 -0.42
N VAL A 452 14.02 18.24 0.30
CA VAL A 452 13.40 17.21 1.13
C VAL A 452 11.94 17.00 0.77
N LEU A 453 11.39 15.84 1.15
CA LEU A 453 9.95 15.59 1.09
C LEU A 453 9.30 15.95 2.42
N VAL A 454 8.18 16.64 2.32
CA VAL A 454 7.35 17.04 3.46
C VAL A 454 6.04 16.27 3.39
N ARG A 455 5.81 15.43 4.39
CA ARG A 455 4.59 14.63 4.54
C ARG A 455 3.62 15.33 5.49
N ASP A 456 2.33 15.19 5.25
CA ASP A 456 1.31 15.72 6.15
C ASP A 456 1.17 14.78 7.36
N PRO A 457 1.50 15.21 8.59
CA PRO A 457 1.37 14.36 9.76
C PRO A 457 -0.09 14.06 10.12
N SER A 458 -1.05 14.82 9.58
CA SER A 458 -2.49 14.61 9.80
C SER A 458 -3.15 13.72 8.74
N ASP A 459 -2.45 13.45 7.64
CA ASP A 459 -2.93 12.59 6.54
C ASP A 459 -1.74 11.81 5.92
N GLU A 460 -1.57 10.57 6.38
CA GLU A 460 -0.53 9.64 5.90
C GLU A 460 -0.72 9.19 4.44
N GLN A 461 -1.89 9.45 3.85
CA GLN A 461 -2.23 9.13 2.46
C GLN A 461 -2.16 10.35 1.53
N ALA A 462 -1.87 11.54 2.06
CA ALA A 462 -1.68 12.74 1.28
C ALA A 462 -0.48 12.61 0.33
N VAL A 463 -0.57 13.30 -0.80
CA VAL A 463 0.56 13.45 -1.72
C VAL A 463 1.66 14.24 -1.00
N PRO A 464 2.88 13.70 -0.88
CA PRO A 464 3.98 14.42 -0.24
C PRO A 464 4.36 15.66 -1.06
N ARG A 465 4.75 16.72 -0.35
CA ARG A 465 5.16 18.01 -0.91
C ARG A 465 6.67 18.13 -0.93
N PHE A 466 7.20 19.06 -1.71
CA PHE A 466 8.60 19.41 -1.66
C PHE A 466 8.84 20.52 -0.64
N GLY A 467 9.93 20.39 0.10
CA GLY A 467 10.43 21.43 0.99
C GLY A 467 11.94 21.58 0.86
N LEU A 468 12.46 22.67 1.40
CA LEU A 468 13.89 22.94 1.48
C LEU A 468 14.30 22.94 2.95
N HIS A 469 15.11 21.96 3.33
CA HIS A 469 15.78 21.95 4.62
C HIS A 469 16.97 22.90 4.56
N ALA A 470 16.89 24.00 5.30
CA ALA A 470 17.91 25.03 5.31
C ALA A 470 18.61 25.08 6.68
N THR A 471 19.94 25.15 6.63
CA THR A 471 20.79 25.31 7.81
C THR A 471 21.60 26.60 7.70
N GLY A 472 21.86 27.24 8.84
CA GLY A 472 22.64 28.49 8.89
C GLY A 472 22.37 29.27 10.17
N SER A 473 22.04 30.56 10.05
CA SER A 473 21.63 31.38 11.19
C SER A 473 20.42 32.27 10.93
N VAL A 474 19.62 32.50 11.98
CA VAL A 474 18.53 33.49 12.03
C VAL A 474 18.74 34.41 13.22
N ASP A 475 18.88 35.71 12.97
CA ASP A 475 19.24 36.72 13.99
C ASP A 475 20.47 36.33 14.83
N GLY A 476 21.45 35.67 14.20
CA GLY A 476 22.68 35.18 14.85
C GLY A 476 22.51 33.92 15.72
N ARG A 477 21.35 33.25 15.68
CA ARG A 477 21.10 31.95 16.31
C ARG A 477 21.10 30.84 15.27
N PRO A 478 21.45 29.59 15.62
CA PRO A 478 21.41 28.47 14.68
C PRO A 478 20.03 28.33 14.02
N LEU A 479 20.01 28.26 12.69
CA LEU A 479 18.85 27.95 11.86
C LEU A 479 18.91 26.47 11.48
N ASP A 480 17.82 25.75 11.75
CA ASP A 480 17.60 24.37 11.33
C ASP A 480 16.09 24.22 11.07
N ARG A 481 15.67 24.42 9.82
CA ARG A 481 14.25 24.58 9.45
C ARG A 481 13.94 23.98 8.09
N VAL A 482 12.73 23.44 7.95
CA VAL A 482 12.20 22.99 6.66
C VAL A 482 11.20 24.01 6.17
N PHE A 483 11.50 24.65 5.05
CA PHE A 483 10.60 25.60 4.38
C PHE A 483 9.77 24.88 3.33
N VAL A 484 8.46 25.03 3.39
CA VAL A 484 7.53 24.42 2.42
C VAL A 484 7.23 25.43 1.32
N LEU A 485 7.43 25.04 0.07
CA LEU A 485 7.15 25.88 -1.09
C LEU A 485 6.12 25.26 -2.01
N GLU A 486 5.28 26.09 -2.62
CA GLU A 486 4.28 25.68 -3.60
C GLU A 486 4.49 26.41 -4.94
N PRO A 487 4.33 25.72 -6.09
CA PRO A 487 4.50 26.34 -7.39
C PRO A 487 3.28 27.20 -7.74
N ALA A 488 3.52 28.41 -8.21
CA ALA A 488 2.51 29.39 -8.61
C ALA A 488 2.98 30.24 -9.79
N ASP A 489 2.33 30.15 -10.95
CA ASP A 489 2.62 30.96 -12.15
C ASP A 489 4.11 31.05 -12.55
N GLY A 490 4.85 29.95 -12.38
CA GLY A 490 6.28 29.87 -12.73
C GLY A 490 7.23 30.42 -11.67
N VAL A 491 6.77 30.67 -10.45
CA VAL A 491 7.59 30.93 -9.26
C VAL A 491 7.17 30.04 -8.10
N TRP A 492 8.04 29.88 -7.11
CA TRP A 492 7.74 29.17 -5.87
C TRP A 492 7.42 30.15 -4.74
N LEU A 493 6.23 29.99 -4.16
CA LEU A 493 5.78 30.76 -3.01
C LEU A 493 6.12 30.02 -1.72
N LEU A 494 6.64 30.76 -0.73
CA LEU A 494 6.85 30.22 0.61
C LEU A 494 5.52 30.17 1.35
N VAL A 495 5.08 28.97 1.73
CA VAL A 495 3.74 28.77 2.32
C VAL A 495 3.78 28.40 3.80
N ASP A 496 4.86 27.77 4.26
CA ASP A 496 5.00 27.32 5.64
C ASP A 496 6.46 27.11 6.07
N GLU A 497 6.69 27.05 7.38
CA GLU A 497 7.99 26.75 8.02
C GLU A 497 7.79 25.71 9.13
N ILE A 498 8.51 24.58 9.03
CA ILE A 498 8.43 23.46 9.96
C ILE A 498 9.73 23.36 10.75
N ASP A 499 9.61 23.19 12.07
CA ASP A 499 10.74 22.84 12.94
C ASP A 499 10.92 21.31 12.90
N PRO A 500 12.03 20.80 12.32
CA PRO A 500 12.27 19.36 12.23
C PRO A 500 12.41 18.69 13.60
N ALA A 501 12.64 19.43 14.68
CA ALA A 501 12.67 18.91 16.04
C ALA A 501 11.28 18.84 16.71
N ALA A 502 10.27 19.45 16.10
CA ALA A 502 8.89 19.48 16.60
C ALA A 502 7.92 18.59 15.81
N ALA A 503 8.34 18.11 14.64
CA ALA A 503 7.69 17.06 13.84
C ALA A 503 8.17 15.69 14.31
#